data_AF-A0A356MQT6-F1
#
_entry.id   AF-A0A356MQT6-F1
#
_cell.length_a   1.000
_cell.length_b   1.000
_cell.length_c   1.000
_cell.angle_alpha   90.00
_cell.angle_beta   90.00
_cell.angle_gamma   90.00
#
_symmetry.space_group_name_H-M   'P 1'
#
loop_
_entity.id
_entity.type
_entity.pdbx_description
1 polymer ?
#
loop_
_entity_poly.entity_id
_entity_poly.type
_entity_poly.pdbx_seq_one_letter_code
_entity_poly.pdbx_strand_id
1 'polypeptide(L)' 'MAFTMAGSIGIAVWLGRTWDQRCGHELPVGTMLGGIAGTLLAIWMVVKELSK' A
#
# COMPACT_ATOMS: atom_id res chain seq x y z
N MET A 1 8.13 14.91 -0.07
CA MET A 1 6.73 14.45 0.08
C MET A 1 6.38 13.29 -0.85
N ALA A 2 6.73 13.32 -2.14
CA ALA A 2 6.49 12.18 -3.05
C ALA A 2 7.21 10.88 -2.63
N PHE A 3 8.42 10.97 -2.08
CA PHE A 3 9.22 9.81 -1.67
C PHE A 3 8.62 9.03 -0.50
N THR A 4 8.01 9.73 0.48
CA THR A 4 7.29 9.12 1.60
C THR A 4 5.98 8.46 1.16
N MET A 5 5.28 9.05 0.18
CA MET A 5 4.09 8.43 -0.42
C MET A 5 4.42 7.15 -1.18
N ALA A 6 5.40 7.20 -2.10
CA ALA A 6 5.83 6.03 -2.86
C ALA A 6 6.38 4.93 -1.94
N GLY A 7 7.10 5.30 -0.88
CA GLY A 7 7.59 4.38 0.14
C GLY A 7 6.45 3.68 0.91
N SER A 8 5.41 4.42 1.31
CA SER A 8 4.26 3.84 2.02
C SER A 8 3.47 2.84 1.18
N ILE A 9 3.28 3.12 -0.11
CA ILE A 9 2.64 2.21 -1.06
C ILE A 9 3.52 0.97 -1.28
N GLY A 10 4.82 1.17 -1.50
CA GLY A 10 5.77 0.08 -1.72
C GLY A 10 5.85 -0.89 -0.54
N ILE A 11 5.87 -0.38 0.70
CA ILE A 11 5.91 -1.21 1.92
C ILE A 11 4.60 -1.97 2.10
N ALA A 12 3.45 -1.34 1.87
CA ALA A 12 2.14 -1.99 1.99
C ALA A 12 1.96 -3.12 0.96
N VAL A 13 2.38 -2.88 -0.29
CA VAL A 13 2.39 -3.89 -1.36
C VAL A 13 3.35 -5.02 -1.07
N TRP A 14 4.55 -4.72 -0.56
CA TRP A 14 5.55 -5.72 -0.20
C TRP A 14 5.10 -6.64 0.94
N LEU A 15 4.44 -6.08 1.97
CA LEU A 15 3.82 -6.86 3.05
C LEU A 15 2.70 -7.77 2.51
N GLY A 16 1.83 -7.23 1.64
CA GLY A 16 0.78 -7.99 0.97
C GLY A 16 1.32 -9.16 0.15
N ARG A 17 2.40 -8.92 -0.61
CA ARG A 17 3.08 -9.94 -1.41
C ARG A 17 3.74 -11.02 -0.57
N THR A 18 4.39 -10.63 0.53
CA THR A 18 5.01 -11.59 1.45
C THR A 18 3.97 -12.47 2.12
N TRP A 19 2.78 -11.93 2.40
CA TRP A 19 1.66 -12.69 2.94
C TRP A 19 1.07 -13.65 1.90
N ASP A 20 0.82 -13.21 0.66
CA ASP A 20 0.36 -14.09 -0.43
C ASP A 20 1.30 -15.28 -0.64
N GLN A 21 2.62 -15.02 -0.65
CA GLN A 21 3.64 -16.07 -0.80
C GLN A 21 3.63 -17.08 0.35
N ARG A 22 3.29 -16.66 1.58
CA ARG A 22 3.22 -17.55 2.75
C ARG A 22 1.92 -18.35 2.83
N CYS A 23 0.81 -17.80 2.34
CA CYS A 23 -0.47 -18.48 2.35
C CYS A 23 -0.67 -19.45 1.17
N GLY A 24 0.19 -19.40 0.14
CA GLY A 24 0.08 -20.29 -1.02
C GLY A 24 -1.18 -20.04 -1.85
N HIS A 25 -1.76 -18.83 -1.75
CA HIS A 25 -2.90 -18.45 -2.56
C HIS A 25 -2.46 -18.25 -4.03
N GLU A 26 -3.13 -18.92 -4.96
CA GLU A 26 -2.92 -18.72 -6.41
C GLU A 26 -3.30 -17.30 -6.86
N LEU A 27 -4.16 -16.62 -6.09
CA LEU A 27 -4.59 -15.26 -6.33
C LEU A 27 -3.87 -14.29 -5.38
N PRO A 28 -3.20 -13.24 -5.88
CA PRO A 28 -2.42 -12.30 -5.08
C PRO A 28 -3.30 -11.27 -4.34
N VAL A 29 -4.20 -11.77 -3.48
CA VAL A 29 -5.21 -10.97 -2.78
C VAL A 29 -4.55 -10.04 -1.76
N GLY A 30 -3.54 -10.51 -1.04
CA GLY A 30 -2.79 -9.71 -0.08
C GLY A 30 -2.07 -8.53 -0.73
N THR A 31 -1.47 -8.77 -1.90
CA THR A 31 -0.79 -7.75 -2.71
C THR A 31 -1.78 -6.71 -3.22
N MET A 32 -2.96 -7.14 -3.67
CA MET A 32 -4.01 -6.26 -4.17
C MET A 32 -4.57 -5.36 -3.06
N LEU A 33 -4.86 -5.94 -1.89
CA LEU A 33 -5.29 -5.20 -0.70
C LEU A 33 -4.20 -4.24 -0.20
N GLY A 34 -2.94 -4.67 -0.20
CA GLY A 34 -1.79 -3.83 0.16
C GLY A 34 -1.64 -2.63 -0.77
N GLY A 35 -1.85 -2.82 -2.08
CA GLY A 35 -1.88 -1.74 -3.07
C GLY A 35 -3.00 -0.74 -2.80
N ILE A 36 -4.24 -1.22 -2.64
CA ILE A 36 -5.40 -0.36 -2.37
C ILE A 36 -5.20 0.43 -1.07
N ALA A 37 -4.79 -0.24 0.02
CA ALA A 37 -4.55 0.39 1.31
C ALA A 37 -3.42 1.44 1.22
N GLY A 38 -2.33 1.12 0.51
CA GLY A 38 -1.24 2.06 0.28
C GLY A 38 -1.69 3.31 -0.49
N THR A 39 -2.48 3.14 -1.56
CA THR A 39 -3.01 4.26 -2.34
C THR A 39 -3.94 5.13 -1.52
N LEU A 40 -4.85 4.53 -0.73
CA LEU A 40 -5.75 5.28 0.16
C LEU A 40 -4.98 6.08 1.21
N LEU A 41 -3.92 5.51 1.81
CA LEU A 41 -3.05 6.20 2.76
C LEU A 41 -2.32 7.38 2.12
N ALA A 42 -1.78 7.19 0.91
CA ALA A 42 -1.12 8.27 0.17
C ALA A 42 -2.09 9.42 -0.15
N ILE A 43 -3.31 9.10 -0.62
CA ILE A 43 -4.35 10.10 -0.87
C ILE A 43 -4.71 10.83 0.43
N TRP A 44 -4.90 10.10 1.53
CA TRP A 44 -5.21 10.71 2.83
C TRP A 44 -4.12 11.67 3.32
N MET A 45 -2.85 11.29 3.16
CA MET A 45 -1.74 12.19 3.51
C MET A 45 -1.75 13.47 2.67
N VAL A 46 -1.99 13.37 1.35
CA VAL A 46 -2.10 14.54 0.47
C VAL A 46 -3.26 15.44 0.87
N VAL A 47 -4.44 14.87 1.11
CA VAL A 47 -5.62 15.64 1.54
C VAL A 47 -5.36 16.34 2.87
N LYS A 48 -4.75 15.64 3.83
CA LYS A 48 -4.40 16.22 5.13
C LYS A 48 -3.37 17.35 5.01
N GLU A 49 -2.42 17.22 4.08
CA GLU A 49 -1.40 18.23 3.82
C GLU A 49 -1.96 19.46 3.10
N LEU A 50 -2.94 19.28 2.20
CA LEU A 50 -3.66 20.37 1.51
C LEU A 50 -4.73 21.05 2.38
N SER A 51 -5.23 20.38 3.42
CA SER A 51 -6.24 20.91 4.34
C SER A 51 -5.65 21.80 5.45
N LYS A 52 -4.39 22.20 5.31
CA LYS A 52 -3.62 23.02 6.25
C LYS A 52 -3.27 24.37 5.63
#